data_AF-D0KQ12-F1
#
_entry.id   AF-D0KQ12-F1
#
_cell.length_a   1.000
_cell.length_b   1.000
_cell.length_c   1.000
_cell.angle_alpha   90.00
_cell.angle_beta   90.00
_cell.angle_gamma   90.00
#
_symmetry.space_group_name_H-M   'P 1'
#
loop_
_entity.id
_entity.type
_entity.pdbx_description
1 polymer ?
#
loop_
_entity_poly.entity_id
_entity_poly.type
_entity_poly.pdbx_seq_one_letter_code
_entity_poly.pdbx_strand_id
1 'polypeptide(L)' 'MAGKFYVIVGIFALIFILLYSLLPLYSKNDPTLLGLPLFYWYQIILMPIGALVFTAIVMVIRD' A
#
# COMPACT_ATOMS: atom_id res chain seq x y z
N MET A 1 -10.01 -19.59 -12.55
CA MET A 1 -9.93 -18.12 -12.42
C MET A 1 -9.84 -17.70 -10.95
N ALA A 2 -10.80 -18.09 -10.09
CA ALA A 2 -10.84 -17.72 -8.66
C ALA A 2 -9.56 -18.02 -7.86
N GLY A 3 -8.95 -19.21 -8.00
CA GLY A 3 -7.71 -19.53 -7.27
C GLY A 3 -6.54 -18.59 -7.57
N LYS A 4 -6.34 -18.24 -8.85
CA LYS A 4 -5.29 -17.29 -9.26
C LYS A 4 -5.57 -15.87 -8.74
N PHE A 5 -6.84 -15.45 -8.75
CA PHE A 5 -7.26 -14.17 -8.20
C PHE A 5 -6.87 -14.03 -6.72
N TYR A 6 -7.24 -15.00 -5.87
CA TYR A 6 -6.95 -14.94 -4.44
C TYR A 6 -5.45 -14.97 -4.13
N VAL A 7 -4.66 -15.75 -4.89
CA VAL A 7 -3.20 -15.75 -4.74
C VAL A 7 -2.62 -14.37 -5.06
N ILE A 8 -3.04 -13.75 -6.16
CA ILE A 8 -2.56 -12.42 -6.56
C ILE A 8 -2.96 -11.36 -5.53
N VAL A 9 -4.23 -11.35 -5.10
CA VAL A 9 -4.71 -10.44 -4.05
C VAL A 9 -3.91 -10.62 -2.76
N GLY A 10 -3.67 -11.87 -2.34
CA GLY A 10 -2.90 -12.18 -1.14
C GLY A 10 -1.46 -11.69 -1.22
N ILE A 11 -0.80 -11.85 -2.37
CA ILE A 11 0.57 -11.35 -2.59
C ILE A 11 0.61 -9.82 -2.48
N PHE A 12 -0.27 -9.11 -3.17
CA PHE A 12 -0.29 -7.65 -3.10
C PHE A 12 -0.66 -7.15 -1.70
N ALA A 13 -1.62 -7.79 -1.02
CA ALA A 13 -1.96 -7.46 0.35
C ALA A 13 -0.76 -7.63 1.28
N LEU A 14 -0.01 -8.73 1.15
CA LEU A 14 1.22 -8.94 1.92
C LEU A 14 2.27 -7.87 1.62
N ILE A 15 2.47 -7.49 0.36
CA ILE A 15 3.40 -6.41 -0.02
C ILE A 15 3.00 -5.11 0.68
N PHE A 16 1.73 -4.70 0.64
CA PHE A 16 1.28 -3.48 1.30
C PHE A 16 1.44 -3.56 2.83
N ILE A 17 1.11 -4.70 3.45
CA ILE A 17 1.33 -4.92 4.88
C ILE A 17 2.81 -4.73 5.24
N LEU A 18 3.72 -5.32 4.45
CA LEU A 18 5.16 -5.15 4.66
C LEU A 18 5.57 -3.69 4.52
N LEU A 19 5.15 -3.00 3.46
CA LEU A 19 5.44 -1.58 3.24
C LEU A 19 5.00 -0.70 4.41
N TYR A 20 3.78 -0.89 4.94
CA TYR A 20 3.32 -0.17 6.13
C TYR A 20 4.09 -0.55 7.40
N SER A 21 4.50 -1.82 7.53
CA SER A 21 5.24 -2.32 8.69
C SER A 21 6.68 -1.82 8.76
N LEU A 22 7.23 -1.28 7.66
CA LEU A 22 8.54 -0.63 7.66
C LEU A 22 8.53 0.72 8.39
N LEU A 23 7.36 1.25 8.79
CA LEU A 23 7.21 2.53 9.48
C LEU A 23 8.28 2.78 10.57
N PRO A 24 8.57 1.85 11.50
CA PRO A 24 9.54 2.08 12.57
C PRO A 24 10.97 2.36 12.07
N LEU A 25 11.30 1.98 10.83
CA LEU A 25 12.64 2.19 10.25
C LEU A 25 12.86 3.63 9.80
N TYR A 26 11.79 4.37 9.49
CA TYR A 26 11.86 5.71 8.91
C TYR A 26 10.94 6.73 9.61
N SER A 27 10.37 6.41 10.77
CA SER A 27 9.51 7.28 11.57
C SER A 27 10.28 8.42 12.27
N LYS A 28 11.10 9.15 11.50
CA LYS A 28 11.79 10.36 11.95
C LYS A 28 10.82 11.52 11.92
N ASN A 29 10.87 12.37 12.94
CA ASN A 29 9.99 13.54 13.04
C ASN A 29 10.32 14.63 12.01
N ASP A 30 11.57 14.70 11.57
CA ASP A 30 12.04 15.64 10.56
C ASP A 30 12.62 14.91 9.32
N PRO A 31 12.44 15.49 8.11
CA PRO A 31 11.77 16.76 7.84
C PRO A 31 10.23 16.65 7.86
N THR A 32 9.56 17.80 8.02
CA THR A 32 8.11 17.93 7.94
C THR A 32 7.68 18.61 6.64
N LEU A 33 6.51 18.22 6.12
CA LEU A 33 5.82 18.87 5.01
C LEU A 33 4.43 19.27 5.48
N LEU A 34 4.10 20.56 5.34
CA LEU A 34 2.84 21.15 5.84
C LEU A 34 2.58 20.84 7.34
N GLY A 35 3.64 20.79 8.14
CA GLY A 35 3.56 20.49 9.59
C GLY A 35 3.40 19.00 9.93
N LEU A 36 3.41 18.10 8.95
CA LEU A 36 3.36 16.65 9.15
C LEU A 36 4.70 16.00 8.77
N PRO A 37 5.26 15.12 9.61
CA PRO A 37 6.43 14.32 9.23
C PRO A 37 6.24 13.55 7.92
N LEU A 38 7.30 13.43 7.11
CA LEU A 38 7.22 12.78 5.79
C LEU A 38 6.71 11.34 5.81
N PHE A 39 6.92 10.60 6.90
CA PHE A 39 6.43 9.22 7.00
C PHE A 39 4.90 9.13 6.96
N TYR A 40 4.18 10.14 7.45
CA TYR A 40 2.72 10.19 7.30
C TYR A 40 2.32 10.43 5.85
N TRP A 41 3.03 11.31 5.14
CA TRP A 41 2.80 11.54 3.72
C TRP A 41 3.00 10.27 2.90
N TYR A 42 4.04 9.49 3.22
CA TYR A 42 4.23 8.18 2.63
C TYR A 42 3.00 7.28 2.82
N GLN A 43 2.48 7.17 4.05
CA GLN A 43 1.31 6.34 4.35
C GLN A 43 0.02 6.83 3.65
N ILE A 44 -0.17 8.15 3.61
CA ILE A 44 -1.29 8.80 2.94
C ILE A 44 -1.26 8.54 1.44
N ILE A 45 -0.10 8.60 0.80
CA ILE A 45 0.07 8.33 -0.63
C ILE A 45 -0.05 6.82 -0.92
N LEU A 46 0.44 5.98 -0.01
CA LEU A 46 0.39 4.54 -0.19
C LEU A 46 -1.05 4.00 -0.19
N MET A 47 -1.97 4.64 0.54
CA MET A 47 -3.38 4.24 0.61
C MET A 47 -4.12 4.31 -0.76
N PRO A 48 -4.14 5.45 -1.49
CA PRO A 48 -4.75 5.52 -2.81
C PRO A 48 -4.01 4.65 -3.83
N ILE A 49 -2.69 4.50 -3.73
CA ILE A 49 -1.95 3.56 -4.59
C ILE A 49 -2.47 2.12 -4.37
N GLY A 50 -2.66 1.72 -3.11
CA GLY A 50 -3.25 0.42 -2.77
C GLY A 50 -4.65 0.25 -3.36
N ALA A 51 -5.52 1.25 -3.20
CA ALA A 51 -6.86 1.23 -3.77
C ALA A 51 -6.84 1.05 -5.30
N LEU A 52 -5.98 1.78 -6.00
CA LEU A 52 -5.80 1.65 -7.45
C LEU A 52 -5.30 0.27 -7.86
N VAL A 53 -4.31 -0.28 -7.15
CA VAL A 53 -3.77 -1.62 -7.42
C VAL A 53 -4.86 -2.69 -7.25
N PHE A 54 -5.60 -2.68 -6.15
CA PHE A 54 -6.65 -3.67 -5.93
C PHE A 54 -7.81 -3.51 -6.92
N THR A 55 -8.15 -2.27 -7.29
CA THR A 55 -9.14 -1.98 -8.33
C THR A 55 -8.71 -2.58 -9.67
N ALA A 56 -7.45 -2.37 -10.07
CA ALA A 56 -6.90 -2.94 -11.30
C ALA A 56 -6.90 -4.47 -11.28
N ILE A 57 -6.54 -5.10 -10.15
CA ILE A 57 -6.59 -6.56 -10.01
C ILE A 57 -8.02 -7.09 -10.23
N VAL A 58 -9.02 -6.43 -9.64
CA VAL A 58 -10.42 -6.80 -9.84
C VAL A 58 -10.82 -6.66 -11.31
N MET A 59 -10.51 -5.52 -11.94
CA MET A 59 -10.88 -5.26 -13.35
C MET A 59 -10.15 -6.14 -14.36
N VAL A 60 -8.98 -6.70 -14.05
CA VAL A 60 -8.18 -7.47 -15.01
C VAL A 60 -8.31 -8.99 -14.81
N ILE A 61 -8.48 -9.46 -13.56
CA ILE A 61 -8.34 -10.88 -13.22
C ILE A 61 -9.65 -11.52 -12.78
N ARG A 62 -10.60 -10.75 -12.25
CA ARG A 62 -11.88 -11.30 -11.78
C ARG A 62 -12.88 -11.51 -12.91
N ASP A 63 -12.74 -10.76 -14.01
CA ASP A 63 -13.49 -10.93 -15.27
C ASP A 63 -13.09 -12.23 -15.97
#